data_AF-A0A1Y1LCJ7-F1
#
_entry.id   AF-A0A1Y1LCJ7-F1
#
_cell.length_a   1.000
_cell.length_b   1.000
_cell.length_c   1.000
_cell.angle_alpha   90.00
_cell.angle_beta   90.00
_cell.angle_gamma   90.00
#
_symmetry.space_group_name_H-M   'P 1'
#
loop_
_entity.id
_entity.type
_entity.pdbx_description
1 polymer ?
#
loop_
_entity_poly.entity_id
_entity_poly.type
_entity_poly.pdbx_seq_one_letter_code
_entity_poly.pdbx_strand_id
1 'polypeptide(L)'
;RDPLETLKNGLYDPKNVIIGVNENEGSYFLLYYAQRFNYENVTVARARFLEEIPKIVATRSPLEIEAIVYEYTDWSDPNGASKNLVALEKILGDSSFTCSSYEFA
;
A
#
# COMPACT_ATOMS: atom_id res chain seq x y z
N ARG A 1 -7.37 14.27 -22.36
CA ARG A 1 -8.47 13.36 -21.98
C ARG A 1 -8.04 12.65 -20.72
N ASP A 2 -8.95 12.43 -19.77
CA ASP A 2 -8.63 11.70 -18.55
C ASP A 2 -8.43 10.19 -18.85
N PRO A 3 -7.34 9.55 -18.39
CA PRO A 3 -7.08 8.13 -18.66
C PRO A 3 -8.15 7.18 -18.13
N LEU A 4 -8.71 7.43 -16.95
CA LEU A 4 -9.74 6.56 -16.35
C LEU A 4 -11.04 6.65 -17.15
N GLU A 5 -11.43 7.85 -17.56
CA GLU A 5 -12.58 8.03 -18.45
C GLU A 5 -12.36 7.39 -19.82
N THR A 6 -11.12 7.40 -20.32
CA THR A 6 -10.78 6.75 -21.59
C THR A 6 -10.91 5.23 -21.48
N LEU A 7 -10.44 4.64 -20.38
CA LEU A 7 -10.57 3.21 -20.09
C LEU A 7 -12.04 2.79 -19.93
N LYS A 8 -12.81 3.50 -19.08
CA LYS A 8 -14.23 3.21 -18.81
C LYS A 8 -15.11 3.27 -20.06
N ASN A 9 -14.83 4.21 -20.96
CA ASN A 9 -15.60 4.39 -22.19
C ASN A 9 -15.11 3.51 -23.35
N GLY A 10 -14.13 2.62 -23.13
CA GLY A 10 -13.60 1.75 -24.19
C GLY A 10 -12.82 2.49 -25.28
N LEU A 11 -12.31 3.69 -24.98
CA LEU A 11 -11.67 4.58 -25.97
C LEU A 11 -10.16 4.31 -26.10
N TYR A 12 -9.78 3.04 -26.24
CA TYR A 12 -8.41 2.59 -26.39
C TYR A 12 -8.27 1.67 -27.61
N ASP A 13 -7.03 1.52 -28.11
CA ASP A 13 -6.73 0.57 -29.18
C ASP A 13 -6.73 -0.86 -28.61
N PRO A 14 -7.60 -1.78 -29.08
CA PRO A 14 -7.65 -3.14 -28.55
C PRO A 14 -6.35 -3.88 -28.86
N LYS A 15 -5.67 -4.32 -27.81
CA LYS A 15 -4.43 -5.10 -27.87
C LYS A 15 -4.44 -6.18 -26.81
N ASN A 16 -3.74 -7.28 -27.07
CA ASN A 16 -3.47 -8.28 -26.05
C ASN A 16 -2.41 -7.72 -25.10
N VAL A 17 -2.73 -7.70 -23.81
CA VAL A 17 -1.82 -7.26 -22.74
C VAL A 17 -1.59 -8.40 -21.75
N ILE A 18 -0.39 -8.45 -21.18
CA ILE A 18 -0.05 -9.35 -20.07
C ILE A 18 0.36 -8.44 -18.92
N ILE A 19 -0.26 -8.65 -17.76
CA ILE A 19 -0.10 -7.81 -16.57
C ILE A 19 0.14 -8.74 -15.39
N GLY A 20 0.95 -8.29 -14.45
CA GLY A 20 1.25 -9.01 -13.23
C GLY A 20 1.84 -8.08 -12.18
N VAL A 21 1.89 -8.58 -10.95
CA VAL A 21 2.41 -7.90 -9.78
C VAL A 21 3.33 -8.87 -9.03
N ASN A 22 4.29 -8.33 -8.29
CA ASN A 22 5.13 -9.09 -7.37
C ASN A 22 4.44 -9.25 -6.02
N GLU A 23 4.92 -10.19 -5.20
CA GLU A 23 4.37 -10.44 -3.86
C GLU A 23 4.57 -9.25 -2.90
N ASN A 24 5.68 -8.52 -3.03
CA ASN A 24 6.09 -7.45 -2.10
C ASN A 24 6.44 -6.13 -2.81
N GLU A 25 5.47 -5.54 -3.51
CA GLU A 25 5.67 -4.29 -4.28
C GLU A 25 6.05 -3.07 -3.42
N GLY A 26 5.67 -3.06 -2.14
CA GLY A 26 5.98 -1.96 -1.22
C GLY A 26 7.38 -2.03 -0.63
N SER A 27 8.02 -3.20 -0.66
CA SER A 27 9.27 -3.46 0.08
C SER A 27 10.41 -2.51 -0.27
N TYR A 28 10.62 -2.23 -1.56
CA TYR A 28 11.68 -1.32 -2.02
C TYR A 28 11.41 0.12 -1.58
N PHE A 29 10.16 0.59 -1.70
CA PHE A 29 9.79 1.95 -1.35
C PHE A 29 9.82 2.16 0.16
N LEU A 30 9.48 1.14 0.94
CA LEU A 30 9.67 1.15 2.39
C LEU A 30 11.11 1.48 2.77
N LEU A 31 12.14 1.09 2.01
CA LEU A 31 13.54 1.45 2.31
C LEU A 31 13.79 2.97 2.29
N TYR A 32 13.10 3.71 1.43
CA TYR A 32 13.20 5.17 1.38
C TYR A 32 12.51 5.82 2.57
N TYR A 33 11.36 5.26 2.97
CA TYR A 33 10.73 5.63 4.25
C TYR A 33 11.58 5.15 5.45
N ALA A 34 12.38 4.10 5.26
CA ALA A 34 13.29 3.47 6.20
C ALA A 34 14.63 4.16 6.38
N GLN A 35 14.92 5.28 5.73
CA GLN A 35 15.97 6.17 6.22
C GLN A 35 15.69 6.62 7.69
N ARG A 36 14.48 6.36 8.20
CA ARG A 36 14.05 6.46 9.61
C ARG A 36 14.07 5.15 10.41
N PHE A 37 14.30 3.99 9.78
CA PHE A 37 14.40 2.69 10.45
C PHE A 37 15.85 2.21 10.48
N ASN A 38 16.24 1.54 11.56
CA ASN A 38 17.58 0.98 11.66
C ASN A 38 17.69 -0.28 10.79
N TYR A 39 18.57 -0.27 9.79
CA TYR A 39 18.72 -1.33 8.77
C TYR A 39 19.02 -2.72 9.36
N GLU A 40 19.59 -2.79 10.56
CA GLU A 40 19.98 -4.07 11.17
C GLU A 40 18.81 -4.86 11.77
N ASN A 41 17.72 -4.18 12.16
CA ASN A 41 16.52 -4.79 12.74
C ASN A 41 15.30 -3.90 12.51
N VAL A 42 14.84 -3.84 11.25
CA VAL A 42 13.66 -3.06 10.89
C VAL A 42 12.44 -3.70 11.54
N THR A 43 11.90 -3.05 12.57
CA THR A 43 10.63 -3.37 13.19
C THR A 43 9.86 -2.08 13.39
N VAL A 44 8.53 -2.15 13.39
CA VAL A 44 7.68 -0.96 13.47
C VAL A 44 6.79 -1.06 14.70
N ALA A 45 7.09 -0.24 15.71
CA ALA A 45 6.20 -0.11 16.87
C ALA A 45 4.83 0.44 16.43
N ARG A 46 3.76 0.05 17.14
CA ARG A 46 2.37 0.41 16.81
C ARG A 46 2.16 1.92 16.62
N ALA A 47 2.78 2.75 17.46
CA ALA A 47 2.66 4.20 17.33
C ALA A 47 3.19 4.72 15.99
N ARG A 48 4.32 4.17 15.51
CA ARG A 48 4.88 4.52 14.20
C ARG A 48 4.02 3.97 13.06
N PHE A 49 3.51 2.75 13.18
CA PHE A 49 2.56 2.18 12.21
C PHE A 49 1.40 3.14 11.93
N LEU A 50 0.75 3.63 12.98
CA LEU A 50 -0.38 4.57 12.88
C LEU A 50 0.05 5.94 12.30
N GLU A 51 1.25 6.41 12.62
CA GLU A 51 1.78 7.68 12.13
C GLU A 51 2.13 7.65 10.63
N GLU A 52 2.57 6.50 10.11
CA GLU A 52 3.06 6.37 8.74
C GLU A 52 1.93 6.15 7.71
N ILE A 53 0.83 5.49 8.08
CA ILE A 53 -0.32 5.26 7.17
C ILE A 53 -0.78 6.53 6.44
N PRO A 54 -1.10 7.66 7.11
CA PRO A 54 -1.55 8.88 6.43
C PRO A 54 -0.48 9.57 5.57
N LYS A 55 0.78 9.10 5.62
CA LYS A 55 1.87 9.58 4.75
C LYS A 55 2.03 8.72 3.50
N ILE A 56 1.57 7.47 3.56
CA ILE A 56 1.65 6.48 2.49
C ILE A 56 0.43 6.57 1.58
N VAL A 57 -0.76 6.68 2.16
CA VAL A 57 -2.02 6.62 1.41
C VAL A 57 -2.41 8.00 0.88
N ALA A 58 -3.09 8.04 -0.28
CA ALA A 58 -3.51 9.29 -0.91
C ALA A 58 -4.62 10.03 -0.13
N THR A 59 -5.45 9.27 0.62
CA THR A 59 -6.55 9.86 1.39
C THR A 59 -6.07 10.61 2.63
N ARG A 60 -6.83 11.64 3.00
CA ARG A 60 -6.70 12.40 4.25
C ARG A 60 -7.93 12.28 5.16
N SER A 61 -8.93 11.49 4.77
CA SER A 61 -10.15 11.30 5.57
C SER A 61 -9.83 10.48 6.83
N PRO A 62 -10.15 10.99 8.04
CA PRO A 62 -9.95 10.22 9.26
C PRO A 62 -10.65 8.87 9.25
N LEU A 63 -11.88 8.81 8.70
CA LEU A 63 -12.65 7.57 8.61
C LEU A 63 -11.98 6.55 7.68
N GLU A 64 -11.46 7.00 6.54
CA GLU A 64 -10.77 6.10 5.60
C GLU A 64 -9.44 5.63 6.19
N ILE A 65 -8.71 6.49 6.91
CA ILE A 65 -7.49 6.10 7.62
C ILE A 65 -7.81 5.05 8.69
N GLU A 66 -8.87 5.22 9.48
CA GLU A 66 -9.30 4.22 10.47
C GLU A 66 -9.68 2.89 9.83
N ALA A 67 -10.37 2.91 8.68
CA ALA A 67 -10.70 1.71 7.93
C ALA A 67 -9.44 0.99 7.43
N ILE A 68 -8.44 1.72 6.93
CA ILE A 68 -7.16 1.16 6.49
C ILE A 68 -6.40 0.56 7.69
N VAL A 69 -6.35 1.28 8.81
CA VAL A 69 -5.76 0.75 10.05
C VAL A 69 -6.47 -0.54 10.45
N TYR A 70 -7.80 -0.58 10.38
CA TYR A 70 -8.57 -1.75 10.76
C TYR A 70 -8.31 -2.96 9.87
N GLU A 71 -8.30 -2.76 8.56
CA GLU A 71 -8.12 -3.82 7.57
C GLU A 71 -6.73 -4.47 7.66
N TYR A 72 -5.68 -3.67 7.85
CA TYR A 72 -4.29 -4.15 7.81
C TYR A 72 -3.70 -4.47 9.20
N THR A 73 -4.46 -4.27 10.28
CA THR A 73 -4.00 -4.65 11.62
C THR A 73 -4.29 -6.14 11.86
N ASP A 74 -3.26 -6.90 12.23
CA ASP A 74 -3.46 -8.20 12.85
C ASP A 74 -3.99 -7.99 14.28
N TRP A 75 -5.30 -8.15 14.45
CA TRP A 75 -5.97 -7.95 15.73
C TRP A 75 -5.63 -9.01 16.79
N SER A 76 -5.01 -10.13 16.42
CA SER A 76 -4.49 -11.11 17.38
C SER A 76 -3.21 -10.64 18.08
N ASP A 77 -2.44 -9.75 17.42
CA ASP A 77 -1.23 -9.13 17.97
C ASP A 77 -1.00 -7.72 17.37
N PRO A 78 -1.78 -6.71 17.81
CA PRO A 78 -1.70 -5.36 17.25
C PRO A 78 -0.36 -4.66 17.51
N ASN A 79 0.38 -5.12 18.52
CA ASN A 79 1.67 -4.55 18.91
C ASN A 79 2.86 -5.30 18.30
N GLY A 80 2.61 -6.36 17.53
CA GLY A 80 3.62 -7.16 16.85
C GLY A 80 4.44 -6.33 15.86
N ALA A 81 5.65 -5.94 16.25
CA ALA A 81 6.42 -4.95 15.51
C ALA A 81 6.85 -5.42 14.10
N SER A 82 7.07 -6.71 13.92
CA SER A 82 7.31 -7.32 12.60
C SER A 82 6.04 -7.37 11.75
N LYS A 83 4.88 -7.67 12.35
CA LYS A 83 3.59 -7.68 11.64
C LYS A 83 3.19 -6.30 11.16
N ASN A 84 3.42 -5.28 11.98
CA ASN A 84 3.20 -3.88 11.60
C ASN A 84 4.09 -3.44 10.42
N LEU A 85 5.34 -3.92 10.34
CA LEU A 85 6.21 -3.65 9.19
C LEU A 85 5.63 -4.28 7.91
N VAL A 86 5.27 -5.55 7.97
CA VAL A 86 4.66 -6.28 6.83
C VAL A 86 3.35 -5.60 6.41
N ALA A 87 2.54 -5.15 7.36
CA ALA A 87 1.32 -4.43 7.08
C ALA A 87 1.58 -3.09 6.37
N LEU A 88 2.57 -2.30 6.78
CA LEU A 88 2.94 -1.07 6.05
C LEU A 88 3.43 -1.36 4.63
N GLU A 89 4.21 -2.42 4.46
CA GLU A 89 4.67 -2.88 3.14
C GLU A 89 3.48 -3.14 2.23
N LYS A 90 2.52 -3.90 2.75
CA LYS A 90 1.32 -4.28 2.02
C LYS A 90 0.41 -3.10 1.71
N ILE A 91 0.19 -2.16 2.65
CA ILE A 91 -0.57 -0.93 2.40
C ILE A 91 0.06 -0.13 1.26
N LEU A 92 1.39 0.01 1.26
CA LEU A 92 2.11 0.77 0.24
C LEU A 92 2.03 0.09 -1.13
N GLY A 93 2.26 -1.23 -1.18
CA GLY A 93 2.15 -2.03 -2.39
C GLY A 93 0.73 -2.03 -2.96
N ASP A 94 -0.27 -2.27 -2.12
CA ASP A 94 -1.66 -2.39 -2.54
C ASP A 94 -2.24 -1.05 -3.02
N SER A 95 -1.91 0.06 -2.34
CA SER A 95 -2.37 1.40 -2.73
C SER A 95 -1.68 1.96 -3.98
N SER A 96 -0.46 1.52 -4.28
CA SER A 96 0.34 2.09 -5.38
C SER A 96 0.37 1.21 -6.64
N PHE A 97 0.31 -0.12 -6.48
CA PHE A 97 0.57 -1.07 -7.57
C PHE A 97 -0.48 -2.17 -7.66
N THR A 98 -0.70 -2.94 -6.59
CA THR A 98 -1.50 -4.18 -6.63
C THR A 98 -2.94 -3.92 -7.05
N CYS A 99 -3.67 -3.08 -6.31
CA CYS A 99 -5.09 -2.87 -6.55
C CYS A 99 -5.34 -2.19 -7.90
N SER A 100 -4.54 -1.18 -8.26
CA SER A 100 -4.64 -0.49 -9.56
C SER A 100 -4.38 -1.43 -10.75
N SER A 101 -3.45 -2.37 -10.61
CA SER A 101 -3.16 -3.37 -11.65
C SER A 101 -4.32 -4.35 -11.83
N TYR A 102 -4.96 -4.75 -10.72
CA TYR A 102 -6.16 -5.60 -10.77
C TYR A 102 -7.41 -4.86 -11.27
N GLU A 103 -7.57 -3.57 -10.96
CA GLU A 103 -8.68 -2.77 -11.49
C GLU A 103 -8.54 -2.50 -12.99
N PHE A 104 -7.31 -2.40 -13.49
CA PHE A 104 -7.05 -2.22 -14.91
C PHE A 104 -7.30 -3.49 -15.74
N ALA A 105 -7.03 -4.67 -15.18
CA ALA A 105 -7.10 -5.96 -15.86
C ALA A 105 -8.54 -6.45 -16.09
#